data_AF-A0A920K495-F1
#
_entry.id   AF-A0A920K495-F1
#
_cell.length_a   1.000
_cell.length_b   1.000
_cell.length_c   1.000
_cell.angle_alpha   90.00
_cell.angle_beta   90.00
_cell.angle_gamma   90.00
#
_symmetry.space_group_name_H-M   'P 1'
#
loop_
_entity.id
_entity.type
_entity.pdbx_description
1 polymer ?
#
loop_
_entity_poly.entity_id
_entity_poly.type
_entity_poly.pdbx_seq_one_letter_code
_entity_poly.pdbx_strand_id
1 'polypeptide(L)'
;MSRNYSEDLNDMKDFNENCPLCKQNNHKVLWSAKNCKAIEVVNENFGLHRIIWNKHVKEISELTAKEALELMQNVLKLEKYVKARYNPDKLNVASLGNQTPHIHIHVCPRWKTDPWWPNTIWSQTNKSIWKLANKENGLNIGSGCWQDLDKIAVPVRESVFISEQGISSSDEWDHFDDISQHVGLINHQPVGTGRLGPDGRIGRLSVIKNQRGLGYGRMILNELEK
;
A
#
# COMPACT_ATOMS: atom_id res chain seq x y z
N MET A 1 -57.48 19.37 1.13
CA MET A 1 -56.74 18.12 1.40
C MET A 1 -55.27 18.38 1.12
N SER A 2 -54.55 18.85 2.13
CA SER A 2 -53.11 19.10 2.08
C SER A 2 -52.38 17.77 2.20
N ARG A 3 -51.68 17.34 1.13
CA ARG A 3 -50.66 16.30 1.24
C ARG A 3 -49.46 16.90 1.97
N ASN A 4 -49.11 16.31 3.11
CA ASN A 4 -47.97 16.71 3.92
C ASN A 4 -46.67 16.47 3.16
N TYR A 5 -45.92 17.54 2.94
CA TYR A 5 -44.62 17.60 2.26
C TYR A 5 -43.44 17.34 3.24
N SER A 6 -43.63 16.46 4.24
CA SER A 6 -42.67 16.33 5.36
C SER A 6 -42.00 14.96 5.49
N GLU A 7 -42.29 13.98 4.62
CA GLU A 7 -41.68 12.64 4.71
C GLU A 7 -40.48 12.43 3.76
N ASP A 8 -40.28 13.28 2.75
CA ASP A 8 -39.24 13.07 1.71
C ASP A 8 -37.89 13.79 1.96
N LEU A 9 -37.70 14.47 3.10
CA LEU A 9 -36.43 15.17 3.39
C LEU A 9 -35.32 14.27 3.96
N ASN A 10 -35.62 13.01 4.27
CA ASN A 10 -34.62 12.06 4.80
C ASN A 10 -33.88 11.25 3.73
N ASP A 11 -34.43 11.11 2.52
CA ASP A 11 -33.80 10.31 1.45
C ASP A 11 -32.64 11.03 0.74
N MET A 12 -32.56 12.37 0.84
CA MET A 12 -31.46 13.14 0.23
C MET A 12 -30.14 13.10 1.00
N LYS A 13 -30.08 12.47 2.19
CA LYS A 13 -28.85 12.36 2.99
C LYS A 13 -28.05 11.08 2.74
N ASP A 14 -28.65 10.08 2.12
CA ASP A 14 -28.05 8.74 2.09
C ASP A 14 -27.04 8.56 0.94
N PHE A 15 -27.11 9.37 -0.10
CA PHE A 15 -26.25 9.26 -1.29
C PHE A 15 -25.85 10.64 -1.82
N ASN A 16 -24.58 10.77 -2.18
CA ASN A 16 -24.05 11.99 -2.77
C ASN A 16 -23.38 11.65 -4.11
N GLU A 17 -23.93 12.18 -5.21
CA GLU A 17 -23.41 11.97 -6.56
C GLU A 17 -21.97 12.46 -6.73
N ASN A 18 -21.51 13.44 -5.96
CA ASN A 18 -20.13 13.92 -6.05
C ASN A 18 -19.19 13.18 -5.09
N CYS A 19 -19.70 12.26 -4.27
CA CYS A 19 -18.87 11.48 -3.36
C CYS A 19 -18.28 10.25 -4.08
N PRO A 20 -16.94 10.12 -4.13
CA PRO A 20 -16.32 8.94 -4.74
C PRO A 20 -16.68 7.67 -3.95
N LEU A 21 -16.87 7.74 -2.63
CA LEU A 21 -17.25 6.59 -1.79
C LEU A 21 -18.69 6.12 -2.02
N CYS A 22 -19.62 7.02 -2.34
CA CYS A 22 -20.98 6.66 -2.76
C CYS A 22 -20.99 5.96 -4.12
N LYS A 23 -20.12 6.39 -5.04
CA LYS A 23 -20.06 5.88 -6.43
C LYS A 23 -19.24 4.61 -6.65
N GLN A 24 -18.40 4.20 -5.71
CA GLN A 24 -17.23 3.35 -6.02
C GLN A 24 -17.51 2.07 -6.81
N ASN A 25 -16.69 1.85 -7.84
CA ASN A 25 -16.63 0.61 -8.66
C ASN A 25 -15.24 -0.08 -8.66
N ASN A 26 -14.17 0.57 -8.18
CA ASN A 26 -12.79 0.03 -8.25
C ASN A 26 -12.29 -0.52 -6.91
N HIS A 27 -12.97 -1.53 -6.37
CA HIS A 27 -12.50 -2.25 -5.18
C HIS A 27 -12.97 -3.70 -5.21
N LYS A 28 -12.23 -4.54 -4.51
CA LYS A 28 -12.68 -5.91 -4.22
C LYS A 28 -13.47 -5.90 -2.92
N VAL A 29 -14.73 -6.28 -2.97
CA VAL A 29 -15.55 -6.45 -1.77
C VAL A 29 -15.13 -7.73 -1.06
N LEU A 30 -14.75 -7.63 0.22
CA LEU A 30 -14.45 -8.78 1.06
C LEU A 30 -15.73 -9.33 1.70
N TRP A 31 -16.59 -8.44 2.22
CA TRP A 31 -17.96 -8.76 2.63
C TRP A 31 -18.80 -7.49 2.73
N SER A 32 -20.11 -7.67 2.69
CA SER A 32 -21.10 -6.64 2.99
C SER A 32 -21.80 -6.96 4.31
N ALA A 33 -22.00 -5.95 5.14
CA ALA A 33 -22.87 -5.97 6.31
C ALA A 33 -24.14 -5.16 6.01
N LYS A 34 -25.00 -4.95 7.02
CA LYS A 34 -26.25 -4.21 6.85
C LYS A 34 -25.97 -2.76 6.42
N ASN A 35 -25.09 -2.08 7.14
CA ASN A 35 -24.86 -0.64 6.95
C ASN A 35 -23.46 -0.29 6.41
N CYS A 36 -22.60 -1.27 6.15
CA CYS A 36 -21.27 -1.02 5.61
C CYS A 36 -20.77 -2.16 4.73
N LYS A 37 -19.65 -1.92 4.05
CA LYS A 37 -18.89 -2.94 3.32
C LYS A 37 -17.43 -2.91 3.74
N ALA A 38 -16.83 -4.10 3.82
CA ALA A 38 -15.39 -4.25 3.94
C ALA A 38 -14.80 -4.49 2.56
N ILE A 39 -13.78 -3.73 2.22
CA ILE A 39 -13.17 -3.76 0.90
C ILE A 39 -11.65 -3.90 0.99
N GLU A 40 -11.08 -4.44 -0.07
CA GLU A 40 -9.67 -4.37 -0.40
C GLU A 40 -9.51 -3.38 -1.57
N VAL A 41 -8.66 -2.36 -1.39
CA VAL A 41 -8.43 -1.35 -2.42
C VAL A 41 -7.43 -1.91 -3.42
N VAL A 42 -7.79 -1.89 -4.70
CA VAL A 42 -6.98 -2.44 -5.79
C VAL A 42 -6.28 -1.26 -6.51
N ASN A 43 -4.98 -1.39 -6.79
CA ASN A 43 -4.18 -0.43 -7.56
C ASN A 43 -4.03 0.98 -6.95
N GLU A 44 -4.09 1.15 -5.62
CA GLU A 44 -3.74 2.43 -4.96
C GLU A 44 -2.54 2.25 -4.01
N ASN A 45 -1.73 3.31 -3.90
CA ASN A 45 -0.62 3.42 -2.94
C ASN A 45 -1.14 3.13 -1.52
N PHE A 46 -0.70 1.99 -0.97
CA PHE A 46 -0.90 1.47 0.38
C PHE A 46 -2.04 2.06 1.24
N GLY A 47 -3.10 1.27 1.39
CA GLY A 47 -4.27 1.56 2.22
C GLY A 47 -5.24 0.38 2.16
N LEU A 48 -4.66 -0.82 2.28
CA LEU A 48 -5.12 -2.05 1.64
C LEU A 48 -6.55 -2.44 1.98
N HIS A 49 -7.09 -2.00 3.12
CA HIS A 49 -8.44 -2.36 3.52
C HIS A 49 -9.20 -1.18 4.10
N ARG A 50 -10.50 -1.11 3.79
CA ARG A 50 -11.41 -0.10 4.34
C ARG A 50 -12.72 -0.73 4.76
N ILE A 51 -13.28 -0.26 5.87
CA ILE A 51 -14.73 -0.31 6.10
C ILE A 51 -15.31 0.97 5.53
N ILE A 52 -16.32 0.87 4.68
CA ILE A 52 -17.03 2.03 4.12
C ILE A 52 -18.48 1.96 4.56
N TRP A 53 -18.95 3.01 5.23
CA TRP A 53 -20.36 3.11 5.60
C TRP A 53 -21.20 3.32 4.35
N ASN A 54 -22.36 2.66 4.23
CA ASN A 54 -23.13 2.68 2.99
C ASN A 54 -23.76 4.07 2.75
N LYS A 55 -24.33 4.67 3.81
CA LYS A 55 -24.92 6.01 3.76
C LYS A 55 -23.84 7.09 3.76
N HIS A 56 -24.09 8.20 3.08
CA HIS A 56 -23.21 9.37 3.09
C HIS A 56 -23.29 10.15 4.41
N VAL A 57 -22.59 9.64 5.42
CA VAL A 57 -22.50 10.24 6.75
C VAL A 57 -21.08 10.79 6.94
N LYS A 58 -20.93 12.01 7.46
CA LYS A 58 -19.61 12.66 7.57
C LYS A 58 -18.85 12.15 8.78
N GLU A 59 -19.48 12.21 9.95
CA GLU A 59 -18.85 11.98 11.24
C GLU A 59 -19.44 10.77 11.96
N ILE A 60 -18.61 10.01 12.67
CA ILE A 60 -19.07 8.87 13.48
C ILE A 60 -20.08 9.30 14.55
N SER A 61 -19.97 10.53 15.05
CA SER A 61 -20.91 11.12 16.02
C SER A 61 -22.32 11.35 15.46
N GLU A 62 -22.51 11.27 14.15
CA GLU A 62 -23.83 11.35 13.50
C GLU A 62 -24.53 9.97 13.44
N LEU A 63 -23.82 8.89 13.78
CA LEU A 63 -24.40 7.55 13.90
C LEU A 63 -25.13 7.38 15.22
N THR A 64 -26.19 6.57 15.22
CA THR A 64 -26.78 6.08 16.47
C THR A 64 -25.78 5.18 17.21
N ALA A 65 -25.97 5.00 18.52
CA ALA A 65 -25.12 4.11 19.32
C ALA A 65 -25.06 2.67 18.76
N LYS A 66 -26.18 2.18 18.20
CA LYS A 66 -26.25 0.86 17.56
C LYS A 66 -25.44 0.79 16.28
N GLU A 67 -25.48 1.83 15.46
CA GLU A 67 -24.72 1.92 14.21
C GLU A 67 -23.22 2.09 14.47
N ALA A 68 -22.84 2.93 15.44
CA ALA A 68 -21.44 3.07 15.87
C ALA A 68 -20.87 1.74 16.39
N LEU A 69 -21.68 0.96 17.13
CA LEU A 69 -21.31 -0.38 17.56
C LEU A 69 -21.13 -1.34 16.37
N GLU A 70 -22.05 -1.33 15.40
CA GLU A 70 -21.94 -2.15 14.18
C GLU A 70 -20.70 -1.80 13.36
N LEU A 71 -20.40 -0.50 13.21
CA LEU A 71 -19.19 -0.01 12.56
C LEU A 71 -17.95 -0.59 13.25
N MET A 72 -17.86 -0.45 14.57
CA MET A 72 -16.71 -0.92 15.34
C MET A 72 -16.55 -2.45 15.29
N GLN A 73 -17.66 -3.21 15.34
CA GLN A 73 -17.63 -4.67 15.19
C GLN A 73 -17.05 -5.09 13.84
N ASN A 74 -17.40 -4.38 12.76
CA ASN A 74 -16.84 -4.63 11.43
C ASN A 74 -15.37 -4.23 11.32
N VAL A 75 -14.96 -3.13 11.97
CA VAL A 75 -13.54 -2.74 12.05
C VAL A 75 -12.72 -3.82 12.76
N LEU A 76 -13.18 -4.33 13.91
CA LEU A 76 -12.49 -5.40 14.64
C LEU A 76 -12.43 -6.71 13.84
N LYS A 77 -13.49 -7.03 13.08
CA LYS A 77 -13.50 -8.19 12.17
C LYS A 77 -12.46 -8.02 11.07
N LEU A 78 -12.37 -6.83 10.48
CA LEU A 78 -11.38 -6.52 9.45
C LEU A 78 -9.95 -6.52 9.99
N GLU A 79 -9.73 -5.99 11.19
CA GLU A 79 -8.43 -6.07 11.85
C GLU A 79 -7.95 -7.52 11.99
N LYS A 80 -8.81 -8.43 12.44
CA LYS A 80 -8.49 -9.87 12.55
C LYS A 80 -8.19 -10.50 11.19
N TYR A 81 -8.98 -10.17 10.16
CA TYR A 81 -8.76 -10.65 8.79
C TYR A 81 -7.38 -10.20 8.27
N VAL A 82 -7.08 -8.91 8.37
CA VAL A 82 -5.80 -8.33 7.90
C VAL A 82 -4.64 -8.93 8.70
N LYS A 83 -4.77 -9.05 10.02
CA LYS A 83 -3.74 -9.66 10.87
C LYS A 83 -3.42 -11.09 10.44
N ALA A 84 -4.44 -11.92 10.22
CA ALA A 84 -4.28 -13.32 9.83
C ALA A 84 -3.67 -13.46 8.43
N ARG A 85 -4.02 -12.55 7.50
CA ARG A 85 -3.56 -12.58 6.11
C ARG A 85 -2.11 -12.12 5.94
N TYR A 86 -1.69 -11.10 6.68
CA TYR A 86 -0.43 -10.42 6.43
C TYR A 86 0.62 -10.58 7.54
N ASN A 87 0.23 -11.03 8.74
CA ASN A 87 1.11 -11.12 9.91
C ASN A 87 1.96 -9.85 10.17
N PRO A 88 1.34 -8.66 10.29
CA PRO A 88 2.07 -7.41 10.47
C PRO A 88 2.61 -7.24 11.90
N ASP A 89 3.66 -6.44 12.05
CA ASP A 89 4.16 -6.00 13.37
C ASP A 89 3.10 -5.17 14.11
N LYS A 90 2.34 -4.34 13.37
CA LYS A 90 1.29 -3.49 13.92
C LYS A 90 0.15 -3.26 12.93
N LEU A 91 -1.04 -2.94 13.44
CA LEU A 91 -2.16 -2.42 12.66
C LEU A 91 -2.39 -0.94 12.99
N ASN A 92 -2.61 -0.12 11.97
CA ASN A 92 -3.11 1.24 12.11
C ASN A 92 -4.59 1.27 11.70
N VAL A 93 -5.41 1.90 12.55
CA VAL A 93 -6.84 2.09 12.32
C VAL A 93 -7.13 3.57 12.37
N ALA A 94 -7.75 4.13 11.33
CA ALA A 94 -8.00 5.57 11.26
C ALA A 94 -9.28 5.91 10.50
N SER A 95 -10.02 6.90 11.01
CA SER A 95 -11.05 7.65 10.29
C SER A 95 -10.50 9.06 10.09
N LEU A 96 -10.30 9.47 8.83
CA LEU A 96 -9.81 10.81 8.49
C LEU A 96 -10.90 11.61 7.77
N GLY A 97 -11.05 11.41 6.46
CA GLY A 97 -12.15 12.01 5.69
C GLY A 97 -11.98 13.46 5.24
N ASN A 98 -10.81 14.09 5.43
CA ASN A 98 -10.59 15.50 5.05
C ASN A 98 -10.90 15.82 3.56
N GLN A 99 -10.52 14.92 2.64
CA GLN A 99 -10.80 15.06 1.20
C GLN A 99 -12.11 14.41 0.77
N THR A 100 -12.60 13.44 1.54
CA THR A 100 -13.87 12.75 1.27
C THR A 100 -14.60 12.56 2.59
N PRO A 101 -15.45 13.53 2.97
CA PRO A 101 -16.15 13.53 4.26
C PRO A 101 -17.32 12.54 4.20
N HIS A 102 -16.99 11.26 4.20
CA HIS A 102 -17.91 10.13 4.23
C HIS A 102 -17.20 9.06 5.04
N ILE A 103 -17.80 8.57 6.13
CA ILE A 103 -17.24 7.56 7.02
C ILE A 103 -16.63 6.39 6.24
N HIS A 104 -15.31 6.30 6.34
CA HIS A 104 -14.53 5.13 5.97
C HIS A 104 -13.40 4.96 6.98
N ILE A 105 -13.18 3.72 7.39
CA ILE A 105 -12.16 3.36 8.36
C ILE A 105 -11.06 2.59 7.64
N HIS A 106 -9.85 3.15 7.63
CA HIS A 106 -8.66 2.47 7.14
C HIS A 106 -8.22 1.42 8.14
N VAL A 107 -7.88 0.22 7.66
CA VAL A 107 -7.21 -0.83 8.44
C VAL A 107 -5.95 -1.24 7.70
N CYS A 108 -4.82 -0.73 8.16
CA CYS A 108 -3.55 -0.82 7.43
C CYS A 108 -2.56 -1.72 8.19
N PRO A 109 -2.10 -2.84 7.59
CA PRO A 109 -0.98 -3.61 8.15
C PRO A 109 0.30 -2.79 8.06
N ARG A 110 1.15 -2.85 9.08
CA ARG A 110 2.42 -2.11 9.20
C ARG A 110 3.54 -3.02 9.62
N TRP A 111 4.74 -2.74 9.13
CA TRP A 111 5.96 -3.50 9.43
C TRP A 111 7.09 -2.55 9.76
N LYS A 112 8.03 -2.99 10.60
CA LYS A 112 9.22 -2.21 10.94
C LYS A 112 10.10 -1.87 9.73
N THR A 113 9.97 -2.68 8.68
CA THR A 113 10.66 -2.55 7.39
C THR A 113 9.88 -1.75 6.36
N ASP A 114 8.63 -1.34 6.64
CA ASP A 114 7.88 -0.54 5.69
C ASP A 114 8.46 0.88 5.57
N PRO A 115 8.39 1.54 4.39
CA PRO A 115 9.04 2.82 4.14
C PRO A 115 8.68 3.99 5.07
N TRP A 116 7.56 3.87 5.79
CA TRP A 116 7.04 4.92 6.65
C TRP A 116 7.35 4.67 8.12
N TRP A 117 7.78 3.49 8.53
CA TRP A 117 7.99 3.17 9.93
C TRP A 117 9.07 4.06 10.59
N PRO A 118 8.87 4.58 11.82
CA PRO A 118 7.72 4.39 12.73
C PRO A 118 6.57 5.40 12.55
N ASN A 119 6.61 6.24 11.51
CA ASN A 119 5.60 7.24 11.21
C ASN A 119 4.33 6.62 10.58
N THR A 120 3.34 7.46 10.29
CA THR A 120 2.10 7.05 9.63
C THR A 120 2.31 6.86 8.13
N ILE A 121 1.48 6.03 7.48
CA ILE A 121 1.52 5.82 6.03
C ILE A 121 1.22 7.07 5.21
N TRP A 122 0.63 8.11 5.82
CA TRP A 122 0.34 9.39 5.18
C TRP A 122 1.47 10.41 5.34
N SER A 123 2.54 10.04 6.04
CA SER A 123 3.74 10.87 6.18
C SER A 123 4.63 10.75 4.95
N GLN A 124 5.59 11.68 4.78
CA GLN A 124 6.64 11.50 3.76
C GLN A 124 7.46 10.26 4.11
N THR A 125 7.81 9.46 3.09
CA THR A 125 8.78 8.38 3.26
C THR A 125 10.16 8.94 3.54
N ASN A 126 11.02 8.15 4.19
CA ASN A 126 12.43 8.50 4.28
C ASN A 126 13.03 8.51 2.87
N LYS A 127 13.87 9.52 2.59
CA LYS A 127 14.64 9.56 1.34
C LYS A 127 15.62 8.39 1.29
N SER A 128 15.84 7.89 0.08
CA SER A 128 16.87 6.88 -0.17
C SER A 128 18.24 7.32 0.32
N ILE A 129 18.91 6.40 1.00
CA ILE A 129 20.27 6.60 1.52
C ILE A 129 21.22 5.97 0.54
N TRP A 130 22.12 6.78 -0.03
CA TRP A 130 23.12 6.34 -1.00
C TRP A 130 24.52 6.38 -0.40
N LYS A 131 25.33 5.37 -0.72
CA LYS A 131 26.74 5.34 -0.36
C LYS A 131 27.61 4.74 -1.46
N LEU A 132 28.84 5.21 -1.49
CA LEU A 132 29.86 4.68 -2.39
C LEU A 132 30.26 3.28 -1.92
N ALA A 133 29.95 2.29 -2.74
CA ALA A 133 30.15 0.88 -2.44
C ALA A 133 31.52 0.39 -2.93
N ASN A 134 32.04 0.96 -4.03
CA ASN A 134 33.41 0.77 -4.48
C ASN A 134 33.92 2.03 -5.20
N LYS A 135 35.07 2.55 -4.76
CA LYS A 135 35.71 3.77 -5.30
C LYS A 135 36.34 3.56 -6.68
N GLU A 136 36.90 2.38 -6.95
CA GLU A 136 37.70 2.13 -8.16
C GLU A 136 36.86 2.12 -9.43
N ASN A 137 35.59 1.70 -9.32
CA ASN A 137 34.67 1.59 -10.44
C ASN A 137 33.43 2.48 -10.28
N GLY A 138 33.42 3.41 -9.31
CA GLY A 138 32.32 4.35 -9.09
C GLY A 138 30.99 3.72 -8.70
N LEU A 139 31.01 2.50 -8.16
CA LEU A 139 29.79 1.75 -7.80
C LEU A 139 29.14 2.36 -6.55
N ASN A 140 27.87 2.73 -6.66
CA ASN A 140 27.06 3.22 -5.56
C ASN A 140 25.94 2.22 -5.24
N ILE A 141 25.63 2.10 -3.95
CA ILE A 141 24.50 1.32 -3.45
C ILE A 141 23.57 2.24 -2.68
N GLY A 142 22.27 2.09 -2.90
CA GLY A 142 21.24 2.85 -2.23
C GLY A 142 20.11 1.98 -1.74
N SER A 143 19.50 2.37 -0.62
CA SER A 143 18.31 1.73 -0.06
C SER A 143 17.20 2.76 0.17
N GLY A 144 15.97 2.43 -0.17
CA GLY A 144 14.82 3.34 0.01
C GLY A 144 13.49 2.74 -0.44
N CYS A 145 12.48 3.59 -0.60
CA CYS A 145 11.15 3.18 -1.08
C CYS A 145 11.11 3.08 -2.61
N TRP A 146 10.02 2.53 -3.14
CA TRP A 146 9.81 2.40 -4.58
C TRP A 146 9.94 3.72 -5.34
N GLN A 147 9.37 4.81 -4.83
CA GLN A 147 9.39 6.13 -5.48
C GLN A 147 10.80 6.67 -5.76
N ASP A 148 11.78 6.26 -4.96
CA ASP A 148 13.17 6.69 -5.12
C ASP A 148 14.01 5.68 -5.93
N LEU A 149 13.66 4.40 -5.89
CA LEU A 149 14.47 3.30 -6.41
C LEU A 149 13.92 2.71 -7.71
N ASP A 150 12.71 3.07 -8.14
CA ASP A 150 12.06 2.58 -9.37
C ASP A 150 12.95 2.77 -10.61
N LYS A 151 13.60 3.93 -10.76
CA LYS A 151 14.51 4.25 -11.87
C LYS A 151 15.73 3.33 -11.95
N ILE A 152 16.04 2.61 -10.87
CA ILE A 152 17.12 1.62 -10.80
C ILE A 152 16.54 0.21 -10.92
N ALA A 153 15.51 -0.08 -10.14
CA ALA A 153 14.91 -1.41 -10.04
C ALA A 153 14.21 -1.82 -11.34
N VAL A 154 13.45 -0.92 -11.96
CA VAL A 154 12.68 -1.20 -13.19
C VAL A 154 13.58 -1.68 -14.33
N PRO A 155 14.60 -0.92 -14.79
CA PRO A 155 15.42 -1.36 -15.92
C PRO A 155 16.21 -2.65 -15.63
N VAL A 156 16.64 -2.88 -14.39
CA VAL A 156 17.30 -4.14 -14.01
C VAL A 156 16.30 -5.31 -14.07
N ARG A 157 15.10 -5.15 -13.51
CA ARG A 157 14.06 -6.18 -13.50
C ARG A 157 13.53 -6.48 -14.90
N GLU A 158 13.33 -5.46 -15.74
CA GLU A 158 12.95 -5.66 -17.15
C GLU A 158 14.03 -6.43 -17.92
N SER A 159 15.31 -6.12 -17.70
CA SER A 159 16.42 -6.84 -18.33
C SER A 159 16.51 -8.30 -17.88
N VAL A 160 16.32 -8.57 -16.59
CA VAL A 160 16.56 -9.90 -16.01
C VAL A 160 15.30 -10.77 -15.98
N PHE A 161 14.19 -10.27 -15.47
CA PHE A 161 12.97 -11.06 -15.30
C PHE A 161 12.13 -11.11 -16.57
N ILE A 162 11.95 -10.00 -17.26
CA ILE A 162 11.14 -9.96 -18.48
C ILE A 162 11.94 -10.45 -19.69
N SER A 163 13.04 -9.77 -20.00
CA SER A 163 13.79 -10.02 -21.24
C SER A 163 14.57 -11.35 -21.21
N GLU A 164 15.20 -11.68 -20.09
CA GLU A 164 16.02 -12.89 -19.97
C GLU A 164 15.24 -14.12 -19.48
N GLN A 165 14.36 -13.98 -18.48
CA GLN A 165 13.59 -15.11 -17.92
C GLN A 165 12.20 -15.30 -18.56
N GLY A 166 11.74 -14.37 -19.39
CA GLY A 166 10.47 -14.48 -20.10
C GLY A 166 9.23 -14.27 -19.21
N ILE A 167 9.37 -13.60 -18.06
CA ILE A 167 8.23 -13.22 -17.23
C ILE A 167 7.41 -12.16 -17.97
N SER A 168 6.08 -12.29 -17.97
CA SER A 168 5.23 -11.29 -18.60
C SER A 168 5.34 -9.95 -17.85
N SER A 169 5.28 -8.83 -18.56
CA SER A 169 5.38 -7.51 -17.92
C SER A 169 4.28 -7.29 -16.88
N SER A 170 3.08 -7.83 -17.08
CA SER A 170 1.98 -7.72 -16.10
C SER A 170 2.19 -8.54 -14.83
N ASP A 171 2.98 -9.62 -14.87
CA ASP A 171 3.22 -10.50 -13.71
C ASP A 171 4.45 -10.07 -12.90
N GLU A 172 5.31 -9.22 -13.46
CA GLU A 172 6.55 -8.81 -12.81
C GLU A 172 6.30 -7.85 -11.64
N TRP A 173 5.35 -6.93 -11.81
CA TRP A 173 5.02 -5.88 -10.86
C TRP A 173 3.88 -6.30 -9.93
N ASP A 174 4.03 -6.05 -8.63
CA ASP A 174 3.01 -6.41 -7.65
C ASP A 174 2.77 -5.28 -6.63
N HIS A 175 1.70 -5.40 -5.83
CA HIS A 175 1.38 -4.41 -4.81
C HIS A 175 2.44 -4.32 -3.69
N PHE A 176 3.38 -5.28 -3.62
CA PHE A 176 4.45 -5.25 -2.63
C PHE A 176 5.52 -4.24 -3.02
N ASP A 177 5.63 -3.88 -4.30
CA ASP A 177 6.62 -2.90 -4.76
C ASP A 177 6.48 -1.57 -4.02
N ASP A 178 5.28 -1.01 -3.89
CA ASP A 178 5.06 0.26 -3.21
C ASP A 178 5.36 0.27 -1.70
N ILE A 179 5.43 -0.92 -1.08
CA ILE A 179 5.40 -1.08 0.39
C ILE A 179 6.61 -1.83 0.93
N SER A 180 7.52 -2.18 0.05
CA SER A 180 8.78 -2.85 0.37
C SER A 180 9.91 -1.84 0.44
N GLN A 181 10.95 -2.21 1.18
CA GLN A 181 12.24 -1.57 1.05
C GLN A 181 12.93 -2.13 -0.20
N HIS A 182 13.51 -1.24 -1.00
CA HIS A 182 14.26 -1.60 -2.19
C HIS A 182 15.72 -1.22 -2.01
N VAL A 183 16.59 -2.00 -2.63
CA VAL A 183 18.00 -1.70 -2.80
C VAL A 183 18.30 -1.60 -4.28
N GLY A 184 19.01 -0.53 -4.65
CA GLY A 184 19.51 -0.29 -5.99
C GLY A 184 21.03 -0.26 -5.99
N LEU A 185 21.62 -0.87 -7.00
CA LEU A 185 23.05 -0.83 -7.27
C LEU A 185 23.25 -0.16 -8.63
N ILE A 186 24.03 0.92 -8.64
CA ILE A 186 24.26 1.75 -9.81
C ILE A 186 25.76 1.96 -10.01
N ASN A 187 26.24 1.65 -11.20
CA ASN A 187 27.44 2.28 -11.76
C ASN A 187 26.94 3.37 -12.74
N HIS A 188 27.70 3.90 -13.71
CA HIS A 188 27.16 4.82 -14.73
C HIS A 188 25.82 4.40 -15.37
N GLN A 189 25.37 3.15 -15.19
CA GLN A 189 24.02 2.63 -15.43
C GLN A 189 23.53 1.78 -14.22
N PRO A 190 22.22 1.53 -14.05
CA PRO A 190 21.68 0.53 -13.13
C PRO A 190 22.28 -0.85 -13.38
N VAL A 191 22.84 -1.49 -12.34
CA VAL A 191 23.53 -2.79 -12.47
C VAL A 191 22.87 -3.91 -11.66
N GLY A 192 22.14 -3.58 -10.61
CA GLY A 192 21.47 -4.57 -9.77
C GLY A 192 20.39 -3.98 -8.89
N THR A 193 19.49 -4.83 -8.40
CA THR A 193 18.45 -4.44 -7.46
C THR A 193 18.05 -5.61 -6.57
N GLY A 194 17.34 -5.32 -5.49
CA GLY A 194 16.66 -6.30 -4.66
C GLY A 194 15.58 -5.64 -3.83
N ARG A 195 14.63 -6.44 -3.33
CA ARG A 195 13.49 -6.01 -2.55
C ARG A 195 13.45 -6.78 -1.24
N LEU A 196 13.27 -6.09 -0.12
CA LEU A 196 12.88 -6.66 1.16
C LEU A 196 11.39 -6.40 1.36
N GLY A 197 10.61 -7.47 1.23
CA GLY A 197 9.18 -7.43 1.45
C GLY A 197 8.84 -7.04 2.89
N PRO A 198 7.64 -6.47 3.12
CA PRO A 198 7.17 -6.17 4.47
C PRO A 198 7.12 -7.42 5.35
N ASP A 199 6.84 -8.59 4.77
CA ASP A 199 6.86 -9.89 5.44
C ASP A 199 8.28 -10.42 5.78
N GLY A 200 9.32 -9.62 5.53
CA GLY A 200 10.73 -9.96 5.76
C GLY A 200 11.34 -10.83 4.67
N ARG A 201 10.62 -11.13 3.58
CA ARG A 201 11.15 -11.96 2.49
C ARG A 201 11.94 -11.12 1.50
N ILE A 202 13.13 -11.59 1.18
CA ILE A 202 13.94 -11.02 0.11
C ILE A 202 13.46 -11.56 -1.23
N GLY A 203 13.21 -10.66 -2.18
CA GLY A 203 12.73 -10.98 -3.52
C GLY A 203 13.33 -10.05 -4.57
N ARG A 204 13.15 -10.41 -5.84
CA ARG A 204 13.63 -9.63 -7.01
C ARG A 204 15.13 -9.26 -6.98
N LEU A 205 15.92 -9.98 -6.19
CA LEU A 205 17.36 -9.81 -6.11
C LEU A 205 17.98 -10.23 -7.44
N SER A 206 18.53 -9.28 -8.18
CA SER A 206 19.01 -9.48 -9.54
C SER A 206 20.17 -8.55 -9.88
N VAL A 207 21.03 -9.02 -10.77
CA VAL A 207 22.16 -8.28 -11.35
C VAL A 207 22.15 -8.53 -12.85
N ILE A 208 22.37 -7.47 -13.63
CA ILE A 208 22.38 -7.56 -15.10
C ILE A 208 23.49 -8.50 -15.58
N LYS A 209 23.24 -9.21 -16.70
CA LYS A 209 24.04 -10.36 -17.15
C LYS A 209 25.55 -10.09 -17.25
N ASN A 210 25.95 -8.94 -17.79
CA ASN A 210 27.35 -8.55 -17.98
C ASN A 210 28.06 -8.05 -16.71
N GLN A 211 27.36 -7.93 -15.58
CA GLN A 211 27.91 -7.50 -14.29
C GLN A 211 27.88 -8.62 -13.23
N ARG A 212 27.49 -9.85 -13.61
CA ARG A 212 27.49 -11.02 -12.72
C ARG A 212 28.91 -11.52 -12.45
N GLY A 213 29.09 -12.25 -11.35
CA GLY A 213 30.40 -12.76 -10.92
C GLY A 213 31.26 -11.76 -10.16
N LEU A 214 30.86 -10.49 -10.10
CA LEU A 214 31.59 -9.40 -9.41
C LEU A 214 31.23 -9.24 -7.93
N GLY A 215 30.43 -10.16 -7.36
CA GLY A 215 29.98 -10.08 -5.96
C GLY A 215 28.81 -9.13 -5.68
N TYR A 216 28.29 -8.42 -6.68
CA TYR A 216 27.22 -7.43 -6.53
C TYR A 216 25.93 -7.96 -5.90
N GLY A 217 25.53 -9.20 -6.20
CA GLY A 217 24.36 -9.82 -5.57
C GLY A 217 24.51 -9.94 -4.05
N ARG A 218 25.72 -10.27 -3.58
CA ARG A 218 26.02 -10.31 -2.13
C ARG A 218 25.97 -8.92 -1.50
N MET A 219 26.42 -7.90 -2.21
CA MET A 219 26.36 -6.51 -1.72
C MET A 219 24.92 -6.05 -1.52
N ILE A 220 24.04 -6.36 -2.48
CA ILE A 220 22.61 -6.07 -2.40
C ILE A 220 21.99 -6.82 -1.22
N LEU A 221 22.28 -8.11 -1.09
CA LEU A 221 21.79 -8.94 0.03
C LEU A 221 22.18 -8.35 1.38
N ASN A 222 23.46 -8.04 1.57
CA ASN A 222 23.97 -7.47 2.81
C ASN A 222 23.37 -6.09 3.12
N GLU A 223 22.90 -5.35 2.12
CA GLU A 223 22.23 -4.07 2.34
C GLU A 223 20.76 -4.25 2.76
N LEU A 224 20.10 -5.30 2.26
CA LEU A 224 18.74 -5.66 2.67
C LEU A 224 18.67 -6.26 4.07
N GLU A 225 19.76 -6.86 4.56
CA GLU A 225 19.83 -7.50 5.90
C GLU A 225 20.20 -6.53 7.05
N LYS A 226 20.42 -5.25 6.76
CA LYS A 226 20.77 -4.22 7.76
C LYS A 226 19.56 -3.66 8.49
#